data_AF-A0A0M1P0Q9-F1
#
_entry.id   AF-A0A0M1P0Q9-F1
#
_cell.length_a   1.000
_cell.length_b   1.000
_cell.length_c   1.000
_cell.angle_alpha   90.00
_cell.angle_beta   90.00
_cell.angle_gamma   90.00
#
_symmetry.space_group_name_H-M   'P 1'
#
loop_
_entity.id
_entity.type
_entity.pdbx_description
1 polymer ?
#
loop_
_entity_poly.entity_id
_entity_poly.type
_entity_poly.pdbx_seq_one_letter_code
_entity_poly.pdbx_strand_id
1 'polypeptide(L)'
;MHELRQEKGFTLIEVLAAIVLLSILVTVMVGFLSNGFRSIMNSGERNNKLHVTRGIVEESTDGTYGELKINKSASSTDTITIYGETVDQVIPESKGSVLKVFIPTPEEWKNNINYTLNDQVRYDKKNYKCIQPHTSTLTNHPLGPGDPFGPSTAELWVEF
;
A
#
# COMPACT_ATOMS: atom_id res chain seq x y z
N MET A 1 -61.39 43.64 -26.93
CA MET A 1 -60.01 43.56 -26.42
C MET A 1 -59.33 42.39 -27.08
N HIS A 2 -58.50 42.64 -28.09
CA HIS A 2 -57.63 41.63 -28.68
C HIS A 2 -56.32 42.34 -29.00
N GLU A 3 -55.36 42.26 -28.07
CA GLU A 3 -53.98 42.64 -28.36
C GLU A 3 -53.38 41.56 -29.25
N LEU A 4 -53.09 41.91 -30.50
CA LEU A 4 -52.33 41.07 -31.40
C LEU A 4 -50.88 41.07 -30.92
N ARG A 5 -50.48 39.99 -30.24
CA ARG A 5 -49.07 39.71 -29.90
C ARG A 5 -48.25 39.77 -31.18
N GLN A 6 -47.35 40.73 -31.24
CA GLN A 6 -46.38 40.88 -32.32
C GLN A 6 -45.28 39.83 -32.13
N GLU A 7 -45.44 38.67 -32.77
CA GLU A 7 -44.40 37.64 -32.86
C GLU A 7 -43.24 38.24 -33.68
N LYS A 8 -42.21 38.77 -33.01
CA LYS A 8 -40.99 39.22 -33.68
C LYS A 8 -40.28 37.99 -34.25
N GLY A 9 -40.35 37.81 -35.56
CA GLY A 9 -39.60 36.76 -36.26
C GLY A 9 -38.09 36.98 -36.10
N PHE A 10 -37.35 35.89 -35.89
CA PHE A 10 -35.89 35.92 -35.79
C PHE A 10 -35.28 36.40 -37.11
N THR A 11 -34.39 37.36 -37.01
CA THR A 11 -33.67 37.88 -38.18
C THR A 11 -32.53 36.94 -38.56
N LEU A 12 -32.25 36.78 -39.86
CA LEU A 12 -31.19 35.90 -40.36
C LEU A 12 -29.80 36.28 -39.80
N ILE A 13 -29.58 37.57 -39.54
CA ILE A 13 -28.34 38.11 -38.96
C ILE A 13 -28.14 37.66 -37.51
N GLU A 14 -29.22 37.58 -36.72
CA GLU A 14 -29.18 37.16 -35.32
C GLU A 14 -28.87 35.67 -35.18
N VAL A 15 -29.46 34.84 -36.05
CA VAL A 15 -29.17 33.41 -36.11
C VAL A 15 -27.70 33.17 -36.50
N LEU A 16 -27.18 33.91 -37.48
CA LEU A 16 -25.76 33.85 -37.86
C LEU A 16 -24.84 34.27 -36.71
N ALA A 17 -25.15 35.36 -36.02
CA ALA A 17 -24.37 35.82 -34.87
C ALA A 17 -24.35 34.80 -33.72
N ALA A 18 -25.50 34.18 -33.42
CA ALA A 18 -25.61 33.16 -32.38
C ALA A 18 -24.77 31.91 -32.70
N ILE A 19 -24.77 31.44 -33.96
CA ILE A 19 -23.97 30.28 -34.37
C ILE A 19 -22.47 30.56 -34.22
N VAL A 20 -22.02 31.73 -34.63
CA VAL A 20 -20.61 32.13 -34.50
C VAL A 20 -20.20 32.17 -33.03
N LEU A 21 -21.00 32.81 -32.17
CA LEU A 21 -20.72 32.87 -30.73
C LEU A 21 -20.72 31.49 -30.08
N LEU A 22 -21.64 30.62 -30.45
CA LEU A 22 -21.72 29.26 -29.92
C LEU A 22 -20.49 28.43 -30.31
N SER A 23 -20.00 28.57 -31.55
CA SER A 23 -18.82 27.84 -32.02
C SER A 23 -17.56 28.24 -31.22
N ILE A 24 -17.37 29.52 -30.94
CA ILE A 24 -16.24 30.02 -30.15
C ILE A 24 -16.32 29.48 -28.72
N LEU A 25 -17.51 29.53 -28.11
CA LEU A 25 -17.74 29.07 -26.75
C LEU A 25 -17.47 27.57 -26.59
N VAL A 26 -17.95 26.75 -27.54
CA VAL A 26 -17.69 25.29 -27.56
C VAL A 26 -16.20 25.00 -27.68
N THR A 27 -15.49 25.71 -28.55
CA THR A 27 -14.05 25.46 -28.78
C THR A 27 -13.22 25.73 -27.52
N VAL A 28 -13.52 26.83 -26.82
CA VAL A 28 -12.88 27.17 -25.54
C VAL A 28 -13.21 26.13 -24.47
N MET A 29 -14.47 25.71 -24.39
CA MET A 29 -14.95 24.76 -23.39
C MET A 29 -14.33 23.36 -23.58
N VAL A 30 -14.18 22.89 -24.82
CA VAL A 30 -13.53 21.61 -25.14
C VAL A 30 -12.03 21.65 -24.81
N GLY A 31 -11.34 22.76 -25.08
CA GLY A 31 -9.94 22.94 -24.72
C GLY A 31 -9.72 22.88 -23.20
N PHE A 32 -10.58 23.54 -22.44
CA PHE A 32 -10.53 23.49 -20.98
C PHE A 32 -10.80 22.09 -20.42
N LEU A 33 -11.84 21.42 -20.94
CA LEU A 33 -12.21 20.07 -20.51
C LEU A 33 -11.16 19.03 -20.87
N SER A 34 -10.62 19.05 -22.09
CA SER A 34 -9.59 18.08 -22.52
C SER A 34 -8.32 18.15 -21.66
N ASN A 35 -7.89 19.37 -21.30
CA ASN A 35 -6.76 19.58 -20.39
C ASN A 35 -7.06 19.04 -18.97
N GLY A 36 -8.27 19.28 -18.46
CA GLY A 36 -8.72 18.74 -17.17
C GLY A 36 -8.80 17.21 -17.15
N PHE A 37 -9.43 16.61 -18.16
CA PHE A 37 -9.56 15.16 -18.30
C PHE A 37 -8.21 14.45 -18.40
N ARG A 38 -7.25 15.02 -19.15
CA ARG A 38 -5.91 14.43 -19.26
C ARG A 38 -5.17 14.41 -17.92
N SER A 39 -5.32 15.46 -17.12
CA SER A 39 -4.76 15.53 -15.76
C SER A 39 -5.35 14.47 -14.83
N ILE A 40 -6.67 14.29 -14.87
CA ILE A 40 -7.39 13.29 -14.06
C ILE A 40 -7.00 11.86 -14.49
N MET A 41 -6.94 11.59 -15.80
CA MET A 41 -6.58 10.27 -16.33
C MET A 41 -5.17 9.85 -15.90
N ASN A 42 -4.19 10.76 -16.03
CA ASN A 42 -2.81 10.52 -15.61
C ASN A 42 -2.67 10.30 -14.09
N SER A 43 -3.56 10.91 -13.31
CA SER A 43 -3.58 10.76 -11.85
C SER A 43 -4.20 9.42 -11.44
N GLY A 44 -5.24 8.97 -12.15
CA GLY A 44 -5.82 7.64 -11.98
C GLY A 44 -4.81 6.52 -12.26
N GLU A 45 -4.06 6.62 -13.36
CA GLU A 45 -3.04 5.63 -13.70
C GLU A 45 -1.92 5.56 -12.63
N ARG A 46 -1.43 6.71 -12.15
CA ARG A 46 -0.44 6.75 -11.07
C ARG A 46 -0.95 6.15 -9.76
N ASN A 47 -2.19 6.44 -9.40
CA ASN A 47 -2.79 5.90 -8.17
C ASN A 47 -2.94 4.38 -8.27
N ASN A 48 -3.34 3.87 -9.43
CA ASN A 48 -3.43 2.43 -9.68
C ASN A 48 -2.05 1.76 -9.57
N LYS A 49 -1.02 2.33 -10.20
CA LYS A 49 0.36 1.83 -10.10
C LYS A 49 0.85 1.78 -8.65
N LEU A 50 0.58 2.82 -7.86
CA LEU A 50 0.96 2.85 -6.43
C LEU A 50 0.26 1.76 -5.62
N HIS A 51 -1.02 1.52 -5.87
CA HIS A 51 -1.76 0.48 -5.16
C HIS A 51 -1.21 -0.92 -5.43
N VAL A 52 -0.87 -1.21 -6.69
CA VAL A 52 -0.22 -2.47 -7.08
C VAL A 52 1.17 -2.59 -6.44
N THR A 53 2.00 -1.54 -6.52
CA THR A 53 3.33 -1.55 -5.89
C THR A 53 3.25 -1.76 -4.38
N ARG A 54 2.26 -1.16 -3.72
CA ARG A 54 2.01 -1.37 -2.30
C ARG A 54 1.70 -2.84 -1.99
N GLY A 55 0.85 -3.49 -2.78
CA GLY A 55 0.56 -4.91 -2.63
C GLY A 55 1.82 -5.78 -2.74
N ILE A 56 2.68 -5.49 -3.73
CA ILE A 56 3.95 -6.23 -3.91
C ILE A 56 4.89 -6.02 -2.70
N VAL A 57 4.95 -4.80 -2.14
CA VAL A 57 5.75 -4.53 -0.93
C VAL A 57 5.18 -5.28 0.28
N GLU A 58 3.87 -5.27 0.46
CA GLU A 58 3.20 -5.94 1.59
C GLU A 58 3.31 -7.47 1.51
N GLU A 59 3.43 -8.05 0.30
CA GLU A 59 3.62 -9.49 0.07
C GLU A 59 5.10 -9.93 0.09
N SER A 60 6.04 -8.99 0.05
CA SER A 60 7.47 -9.31 0.06
C SER A 60 7.92 -9.82 1.42
N THR A 61 8.00 -11.15 1.59
CA THR A 61 8.44 -11.85 2.81
C THR A 61 9.89 -12.33 2.76
N ASP A 62 10.60 -11.98 1.67
CA ASP A 62 11.92 -12.48 1.32
C ASP A 62 13.01 -11.40 1.49
N GLY A 63 12.91 -10.61 2.57
CA GLY A 63 13.91 -9.59 2.90
C GLY A 63 15.06 -10.12 3.76
N THR A 64 16.06 -9.26 3.99
CA THR A 64 17.11 -9.53 4.98
C THR A 64 16.66 -9.02 6.35
N TYR A 65 16.58 -9.92 7.34
CA TYR A 65 16.20 -9.56 8.71
C TYR A 65 17.18 -8.55 9.33
N GLY A 66 16.65 -7.60 10.10
CA GLY A 66 17.45 -6.57 10.76
C GLY A 66 16.68 -5.76 11.80
N GLU A 67 17.40 -4.81 12.39
CA GLU A 67 16.92 -3.92 13.44
C GLU A 67 17.03 -2.45 12.98
N LEU A 68 15.94 -1.70 13.10
CA LEU A 68 15.99 -0.23 13.05
C LEU A 68 16.02 0.33 14.47
N LYS A 69 17.12 1.02 14.80
CA LYS A 69 17.29 1.71 16.08
C LYS A 69 17.00 3.19 15.90
N ILE A 70 15.93 3.65 16.53
CA ILE A 70 15.51 5.06 16.51
C ILE A 70 15.78 5.64 17.89
N ASN A 71 16.56 6.71 17.97
CA ASN A 71 16.78 7.42 19.23
C ASN A 71 15.47 8.10 19.67
N LYS A 72 15.02 7.86 20.90
CA LYS A 72 13.77 8.43 21.43
C LYS A 72 13.82 9.95 21.57
N SER A 73 15.02 10.50 21.77
CA SER A 73 15.26 11.93 21.86
C SER A 73 16.69 12.23 21.40
N ALA A 74 16.93 13.43 20.87
CA ALA A 74 18.24 13.86 20.40
C ALA A 74 19.32 13.90 21.51
N SER A 75 18.90 13.86 22.79
CA SER A 75 19.77 13.97 23.96
C SER A 75 19.74 12.75 24.89
N SER A 76 19.03 11.67 24.54
CA SER A 76 18.99 10.44 25.34
C SER A 76 19.62 9.27 24.58
N THR A 77 20.26 8.37 25.31
CA THR A 77 20.78 7.10 24.77
C THR A 77 19.69 6.03 24.60
N ASP A 78 18.45 6.36 24.97
CA ASP A 78 17.34 5.44 24.88
C ASP A 78 16.93 5.25 23.42
N THR A 79 17.06 4.01 22.94
CA THR A 79 16.68 3.61 21.58
C THR A 79 15.38 2.83 21.60
N ILE A 80 14.54 3.04 20.58
CA ILE A 80 13.48 2.12 20.19
C ILE A 80 14.08 1.22 19.12
N THR A 81 14.06 -0.09 19.37
CA THR A 81 14.43 -1.08 18.36
C THR A 81 13.15 -1.58 17.72
N ILE A 82 13.07 -1.46 16.39
CA ILE A 82 12.02 -2.02 15.56
C ILE A 82 12.64 -3.16 14.78
N TYR A 83 12.11 -4.37 14.94
CA TYR A 83 12.52 -5.53 14.17
C TYR A 83 11.79 -5.56 12.82
N GLY A 84 12.43 -6.13 11.82
CA GLY A 84 11.84 -6.19 10.49
C GLY A 84 12.79 -6.75 9.44
N GLU A 85 12.36 -6.65 8.19
CA GLU A 85 13.12 -7.07 7.03
C GLU A 85 13.37 -5.90 6.10
N THR A 86 14.58 -5.83 5.54
CA THR A 86 14.87 -4.91 4.44
C THR A 86 14.71 -5.64 3.11
N VAL A 87 13.81 -5.14 2.29
CA VAL A 87 13.52 -5.65 0.94
C VAL A 87 14.03 -4.66 -0.09
N ASP A 88 14.79 -5.17 -1.05
CA ASP A 88 15.28 -4.42 -2.20
C ASP A 88 14.31 -4.58 -3.37
N GLN A 89 13.48 -3.56 -3.62
CA GLN A 89 12.47 -3.61 -4.67
C GLN A 89 12.93 -2.80 -5.90
N VAL A 90 12.94 -3.45 -7.07
CA VAL A 90 13.19 -2.77 -8.33
C VAL A 90 11.95 -1.97 -8.72
N ILE A 91 12.09 -0.66 -8.89
CA ILE A 91 10.98 0.17 -9.36
C ILE A 91 10.88 0.01 -10.88
N PRO A 92 9.78 -0.58 -11.41
CA PRO A 92 9.56 -0.66 -12.85
C PRO A 92 9.56 0.76 -13.42
N GLU A 93 10.23 0.96 -14.56
CA GLU A 93 10.39 2.27 -15.25
C GLU A 93 11.48 3.20 -14.69
N SER A 94 12.10 2.91 -13.55
CA SER A 94 13.32 3.61 -13.14
C SER A 94 14.55 2.96 -13.78
N LYS A 95 15.59 3.74 -14.13
CA LYS A 95 16.83 3.26 -14.78
C LYS A 95 17.69 2.39 -13.84
N GLY A 96 17.16 1.28 -13.35
CA GLY A 96 17.83 0.39 -12.39
C GLY A 96 17.86 0.95 -10.96
N SER A 97 16.97 1.87 -10.60
CA SER A 97 16.88 2.32 -9.21
C SER A 97 16.20 1.25 -8.35
N VAL A 98 16.81 0.97 -7.20
CA VAL A 98 16.29 0.03 -6.20
C VAL A 98 15.76 0.83 -5.02
N LEU A 99 14.54 0.54 -4.60
CA LEU A 99 13.94 1.03 -3.37
C LEU A 99 14.29 0.06 -2.24
N LYS A 100 15.03 0.52 -1.23
CA LYS A 100 15.16 -0.20 0.04
C LYS A 100 13.93 0.09 0.89
N VAL A 101 13.10 -0.92 1.11
CA VAL A 101 11.95 -0.84 2.00
C VAL A 101 12.26 -1.60 3.28
N PHE A 102 11.97 -1.01 4.43
CA PHE A 102 11.97 -1.72 5.70
C PHE A 102 10.53 -2.09 6.08
N ILE A 103 10.27 -3.38 6.25
CA ILE A 103 8.98 -3.95 6.63
C ILE A 103 9.09 -4.41 8.07
N PRO A 104 8.38 -3.79 9.03
CA PRO A 104 8.40 -4.23 10.42
C PRO A 104 7.84 -5.65 10.56
N THR A 105 8.54 -6.50 11.28
CA THR A 105 8.12 -7.88 11.61
C THR A 105 8.36 -8.14 13.09
N PRO A 106 7.78 -9.20 13.66
CA PRO A 106 8.18 -9.66 14.99
C PRO A 106 9.67 -10.01 15.04
N GLU A 107 10.20 -10.11 16.26
CA GLU A 107 11.56 -10.57 16.50
C GLU A 107 11.74 -12.03 16.05
N GLU A 108 12.93 -12.41 15.61
CA GLU A 108 13.21 -13.82 15.30
C GLU A 108 12.98 -14.72 16.52
N TRP A 109 12.39 -15.89 16.29
CA TRP A 109 12.23 -16.91 17.31
C TRP A 109 13.60 -17.35 17.84
N LYS A 110 13.69 -17.52 19.15
CA LYS A 110 14.92 -17.91 19.85
C LYS A 110 14.64 -19.13 20.71
N ASN A 111 15.61 -20.03 20.78
CA ASN A 111 15.59 -21.19 21.66
C ASN A 111 15.81 -20.79 23.13
N ASN A 112 15.27 -21.57 24.07
CA ASN A 112 15.38 -21.35 25.52
C ASN A 112 14.82 -20.00 26.00
N ILE A 113 13.75 -19.53 25.37
CA ILE A 113 12.99 -18.34 25.75
C ILE A 113 11.63 -18.77 26.30
N ASN A 114 11.22 -18.16 27.41
CA ASN A 114 9.88 -18.37 27.97
C ASN A 114 8.89 -17.46 27.25
N TYR A 115 8.17 -18.01 26.27
CA TYR A 115 7.13 -17.31 25.53
C TYR A 115 5.79 -17.40 26.28
N THR A 116 5.10 -16.27 26.33
CA THR A 116 3.78 -16.10 26.94
C THR A 116 2.69 -16.00 25.88
N LEU A 117 1.43 -16.06 26.32
CA LEU A 117 0.28 -16.03 25.43
C LEU A 117 0.27 -14.74 24.59
N ASN A 118 0.12 -14.89 23.28
CA ASN A 118 0.17 -13.86 22.25
C ASN A 118 1.54 -13.27 21.92
N ASP A 119 2.64 -13.80 22.48
CA ASP A 119 3.97 -13.41 22.01
C ASP A 119 4.12 -13.71 20.52
N GLN A 120 4.67 -12.75 19.78
CA GLN A 120 4.84 -12.85 18.34
C GLN A 120 6.29 -13.06 18.00
N VAL A 121 6.55 -13.97 17.08
CA VAL A 121 7.90 -14.30 16.60
C VAL A 121 7.88 -14.50 15.10
N ARG A 122 9.03 -14.29 14.48
CA ARG A 122 9.28 -14.67 13.09
C ARG A 122 10.13 -15.93 13.05
N TYR A 123 9.72 -16.90 12.24
CA TYR A 123 10.44 -18.16 12.06
C TYR A 123 10.25 -18.64 10.63
N ASP A 124 11.33 -19.06 9.96
CA ASP A 124 11.28 -19.51 8.56
C ASP A 124 10.44 -18.59 7.63
N LYS A 125 10.70 -17.27 7.74
CA LYS A 125 10.04 -16.21 6.96
C LYS A 125 8.52 -16.08 7.13
N LYS A 126 7.98 -16.68 8.18
CA LYS A 126 6.56 -16.59 8.57
C LYS A 126 6.42 -16.02 9.97
N ASN A 127 5.29 -15.35 10.20
CA ASN A 127 4.98 -14.76 11.50
C ASN A 127 4.09 -15.72 12.28
N TYR A 128 4.42 -15.93 13.55
CA TYR A 128 3.70 -16.82 14.43
C TYR A 128 3.36 -16.13 15.74
N LYS A 129 2.22 -16.50 16.29
CA LYS A 129 1.75 -16.06 17.59
C LYS A 129 1.66 -17.25 18.53
N CYS A 130 2.22 -17.12 19.72
CA CYS A 130 2.13 -18.11 20.78
C CYS A 130 0.67 -18.20 21.27
N ILE A 131 0.09 -19.40 21.24
CA ILE A 131 -1.28 -19.66 21.70
C ILE A 131 -1.33 -20.42 23.03
N GLN A 132 -0.18 -20.94 23.48
CA GLN A 132 -0.04 -21.58 24.77
C GLN A 132 1.34 -21.25 25.38
N PRO A 133 1.42 -20.67 26.59
CA PRO A 133 2.70 -20.33 27.22
C PRO A 133 3.62 -21.55 27.37
N HIS A 134 4.89 -21.40 26.99
CA HIS A 134 5.89 -22.47 27.06
C HIS A 134 7.31 -21.92 27.01
N THR A 135 8.28 -22.74 27.40
CA THR A 135 9.69 -22.46 27.11
C THR A 135 10.07 -23.08 25.77
N SER A 136 10.67 -22.28 24.89
CA SER A 136 11.08 -22.73 23.57
C SER A 136 12.27 -23.68 23.64
N THR A 137 12.24 -24.67 22.76
CA THR A 137 13.18 -25.76 22.58
C THR A 137 13.33 -26.00 21.08
N LEU A 138 14.40 -26.70 20.67
CA LEU A 138 14.60 -27.07 19.26
C LEU A 138 13.53 -28.02 18.70
N THR A 139 12.65 -28.57 19.54
CA THR A 139 11.59 -29.51 19.14
C THR A 139 10.19 -28.91 19.22
N ASN A 140 10.02 -27.68 19.74
CA ASN A 140 8.72 -27.02 19.87
C ASN A 140 8.69 -25.62 19.24
N HIS A 141 9.57 -25.39 18.26
CA HIS A 141 9.56 -24.20 17.42
C HIS A 141 8.28 -24.15 16.53
N PRO A 142 7.97 -23.00 15.91
CA PRO A 142 6.68 -22.79 15.24
C PRO A 142 6.33 -23.74 14.08
N LEU A 143 7.33 -24.26 13.35
CA LEU A 143 7.09 -25.29 12.31
C LEU A 143 7.00 -26.72 12.85
N GLY A 144 7.46 -26.93 14.08
CA GLY A 144 7.55 -28.25 14.70
C GLY A 144 8.55 -29.19 14.07
N PRO A 145 8.73 -30.37 14.69
CA PRO A 145 9.49 -31.43 14.04
C PRO A 145 8.73 -31.83 12.77
N GLY A 146 9.34 -31.63 11.60
CA GLY A 146 8.77 -31.97 10.30
C GLY A 146 8.64 -33.47 10.04
N ASP A 147 7.86 -34.18 10.86
CA ASP A 147 7.63 -35.63 10.76
C ASP A 147 6.11 -35.93 10.78
N PRO A 148 5.59 -36.76 9.85
CA PRO A 148 4.18 -37.19 9.79
C PRO A 148 3.64 -37.92 11.04
N PHE A 149 4.44 -38.20 12.07
CA PHE A 149 3.98 -38.91 13.28
C PHE A 149 4.33 -38.26 14.63
N GLY A 150 4.86 -37.03 14.66
CA GLY A 150 5.02 -36.26 15.90
C GLY A 150 3.76 -35.44 16.23
N PRO A 151 3.44 -35.15 17.51
CA PRO A 151 2.39 -34.18 17.81
C PRO A 151 2.79 -32.84 17.15
N SER A 152 1.96 -32.36 16.23
CA SER A 152 2.20 -31.09 15.53
C SER A 152 2.34 -29.99 16.58
N THR A 153 3.48 -29.29 16.62
CA THR A 153 3.65 -28.12 17.50
C THR A 153 2.81 -26.91 17.05
N ALA A 154 1.96 -27.11 16.02
CA ALA A 154 0.81 -26.28 15.70
C ALA A 154 -0.14 -26.04 16.89
N GLU A 155 -0.03 -26.83 17.98
CA GLU A 155 -0.77 -26.56 19.23
C GLU A 155 -0.19 -25.41 20.08
N LEU A 156 1.08 -25.02 19.88
CA LEU A 156 1.72 -23.94 20.65
C LEU A 156 1.80 -22.62 19.88
N TRP A 157 1.77 -22.68 18.56
CA TRP A 157 1.96 -21.55 17.65
C TRP A 157 0.90 -21.51 16.55
N VAL A 158 0.45 -20.32 16.18
CA VAL A 158 -0.45 -20.08 15.03
C VAL A 158 0.16 -19.04 14.08
N GLU A 159 0.18 -19.33 12.78
CA GLU A 159 0.59 -18.38 11.73
C GLU A 159 -0.44 -17.25 11.60
N PHE A 160 -0.01 -16.02 11.31
CA PHE A 160 -0.89 -14.86 11.10
C PHE A 160 -0.36 -13.87 10.07
#